data_AF-A0A434R192-F1
#
_entry.id   AF-A0A434R192-F1
#
_cell.length_a   1.000
_cell.length_b   1.000
_cell.length_c   1.000
_cell.angle_alpha   90.00
_cell.angle_beta   90.00
_cell.angle_gamma   90.00
#
_symmetry.space_group_name_H-M   'P 1'
#
loop_
_entity.id
_entity.type
_entity.pdbx_description
1 polymer ?
#
loop_
_entity_poly.entity_id
_entity_poly.type
_entity_poly.pdbx_seq_one_letter_code
_entity_poly.pdbx_strand_id
1 'polypeptide(L)' 'MVAGPTSIGPGKDRLRLWIRLLRASRTIEAELRERLKKEFDTTLPRFDV' A
#
# COMPACT_ATOMS: atom_id res chain seq x y z
N MET A 1 33.57 8.64 -9.39
CA MET A 1 33.38 8.49 -7.93
C MET A 1 31.91 8.13 -7.66
N VAL A 2 31.54 6.85 -7.87
CA VAL A 2 30.17 6.36 -7.66
C VAL A 2 29.97 6.06 -6.18
N ALA A 3 29.16 6.87 -5.50
CA ALA A 3 28.57 6.48 -4.23
C ALA A 3 27.37 5.57 -4.53
N GLY A 4 27.59 4.25 -4.48
CA GLY A 4 26.49 3.28 -4.49
C GLY A 4 25.65 3.43 -3.22
N PRO A 5 24.34 3.09 -3.24
CA PRO A 5 23.47 3.28 -2.10
C PRO A 5 23.96 2.43 -0.93
N THR A 6 24.40 3.08 0.14
CA THR A 6 24.72 2.47 1.43
C THR A 6 23.48 1.72 1.92
N SER A 7 23.51 0.39 1.90
CA SER A 7 22.44 -0.45 2.41
C SER A 7 22.35 -0.27 3.93
N ILE A 8 21.34 0.48 4.37
CA ILE A 8 21.09 0.74 5.79
C ILE A 8 20.37 -0.48 6.39
N GLY A 9 21.07 -1.61 6.52
CA GLY A 9 20.63 -2.82 7.23
C GLY A 9 19.33 -3.49 6.73
N PRO A 10 19.19 -4.81 6.92
CA PRO A 10 18.03 -5.57 6.45
C PRO A 10 16.68 -5.06 7.00
N GLY A 11 16.67 -4.36 8.14
CA GLY A 11 15.46 -3.81 8.76
C GLY A 11 14.89 -2.57 8.05
N LYS A 12 15.73 -1.64 7.57
CA LYS A 12 15.26 -0.36 7.02
C LYS A 12 14.73 -0.52 5.60
N ASP A 13 15.35 -1.38 4.79
CA ASP A 13 14.85 -1.73 3.45
C ASP A 13 13.56 -2.55 3.50
N ARG A 14 13.47 -3.50 4.44
CA ARG A 14 12.23 -4.23 4.71
C ARG A 14 11.10 -3.29 5.12
N LEU A 15 11.35 -2.34 6.03
CA LEU A 15 10.36 -1.34 6.43
C LEU A 15 9.91 -0.48 5.25
N ARG A 16 10.84 0.00 4.41
CA ARG A 16 10.52 0.76 3.20
C ARG A 16 9.64 -0.05 2.24
N LEU A 17 9.96 -1.33 2.04
CA LEU A 17 9.15 -2.22 1.21
C LEU A 17 7.74 -2.38 1.77
N TRP A 18 7.60 -2.64 3.08
CA TRP A 18 6.30 -2.74 3.73
C TRP A 18 5.46 -1.47 3.59
N ILE A 19 6.07 -0.30 3.75
CA ILE A 19 5.36 0.97 3.56
C ILE A 19 4.88 1.15 2.11
N ARG A 20 5.69 0.75 1.13
CA ARG A 20 5.28 0.77 -0.29
C ARG A 20 4.12 -0.18 -0.55
N LEU A 21 4.17 -1.39 0.00
CA LEU A 21 3.09 -2.36 -0.11
C LEU A 21 1.81 -1.85 0.56
N LEU A 22 1.92 -1.27 1.75
CA LEU A 22 0.78 -0.69 2.47
C LEU A 22 0.13 0.44 1.67
N ARG A 23 0.94 1.30 1.02
CA ARG A 23 0.43 2.35 0.14
C ARG A 23 -0.29 1.79 -1.09
N ALA A 24 0.27 0.76 -1.71
CA ALA A 24 -0.35 0.08 -2.85
C ALA A 24 -1.70 -0.54 -2.46
N SER A 25 -1.75 -1.27 -1.33
CA SER A 25 -2.99 -1.84 -0.78
C SER A 25 -4.06 -0.78 -0.54
N ARG A 26 -3.72 0.34 0.10
CA ARG A 26 -4.66 1.47 0.31
C ARG A 26 -5.21 2.05 -0.99
N THR A 27 -4.38 2.10 -2.04
CA THR A 27 -4.80 2.62 -3.34
C THR A 27 -5.81 1.67 -3.98
N ILE A 28 -5.55 0.37 -3.96
CA ILE A 28 -6.44 -0.67 -4.48
C ILE A 28 -7.78 -0.66 -3.73
N GLU A 29 -7.75 -0.56 -2.39
CA GLU A 29 -8.97 -0.49 -1.59
C GLU A 29 -9.82 0.74 -1.89
N ALA A 30 -9.19 1.90 -2.10
CA ALA A 30 -9.90 3.12 -2.44
C ALA A 30 -10.63 2.97 -3.78
N GLU A 31 -9.93 2.43 -4.79
CA GLU A 31 -10.54 2.17 -6.09
C GLU A 31 -11.66 1.13 -6.01
N LEU A 32 -11.46 0.06 -5.24
CA LEU A 32 -12.48 -0.98 -5.04
C LEU A 32 -13.72 -0.43 -4.34
N ARG A 33 -13.58 0.43 -3.32
CA ARG A 33 -14.70 1.12 -2.67
C ARG A 33 -15.49 1.96 -3.65
N GLU A 34 -14.81 2.73 -4.48
CA GLU A 34 -15.46 3.56 -5.49
C GLU A 34 -16.22 2.72 -6.52
N ARG A 35 -15.62 1.63 -7.01
CA ARG A 35 -16.29 0.70 -7.95
C ARG A 35 -17.49 0.03 -7.32
N LEU A 36 -17.37 -0.49 -6.10
CA LEU A 36 -18.47 -1.13 -5.39
C LEU A 36 -19.65 -0.17 -5.16
N LYS A 37 -19.34 1.08 -4.77
CA LYS A 37 -20.36 2.10 -4.58
C LYS A 37 -21.07 2.45 -5.90
N LYS A 38 -20.31 2.55 -7.00
CA LYS A 38 -20.86 2.93 -8.32
C LYS A 38 -21.66 1.81 -8.99
N GLU A 39 -21.17 0.58 -8.92
CA GLU A 39 -21.71 -0.54 -9.70
C GLU A 39 -22.76 -1.34 -8.93
N PHE A 40 -22.68 -1.37 -7.60
CA PHE A 40 -23.50 -2.27 -6.77
C PHE A 40 -24.24 -1.55 -5.64
N ASP A 41 -24.14 -0.22 -5.54
CA ASP A 41 -24.68 0.60 -4.45
C ASP A 41 -24.33 0.06 -3.04
N THR A 42 -23.15 -0.56 -2.94
CA THR A 42 -22.67 -1.22 -1.72
C THR A 42 -21.31 -0.67 -1.33
N THR A 43 -21.01 -0.69 -0.04
CA THR A 43 -19.73 -0.24 0.48
C THR A 43 -18.86 -1.43 0.82
N LEU A 44 -17.58 -1.40 0.44
CA LEU A 44 -16.61 -2.33 1.00
C LEU A 44 -16.56 -2.12 2.52
N PRO A 45 -16.79 -3.16 3.36
CA PRO A 45 -16.57 -3.06 4.79
C PRO A 45 -15.14 -2.60 5.09
N ARG A 46 -14.94 -1.87 6.19
CA ARG A 46 -13.57 -1.62 6.67
C ARG A 46 -13.03 -2.96 7.19
N PHE A 47 -12.05 -3.51 6.48
CA PHE A 47 -11.40 -4.76 6.85
C PHE A 47 -10.35 -4.59 7.95
N ASP A 48 -10.25 -3.41 8.59
CA ASP A 48 -9.21 -3.05 9.56
C ASP A 48 -9.65 -3.01 11.03
N VAL A 49 -10.72 -3.73 11.41
CA VAL A 49 -11.12 -3.93 12.82
C VAL A 49 -10.12 -4.80 13.57
#